data_AF-A0A803VPE5-F1
#
_entry.id   AF-A0A803VPE5-F1
#
_cell.length_a   1.000
_cell.length_b   1.000
_cell.length_c   1.000
_cell.angle_alpha   90.00
_cell.angle_beta   90.00
_cell.angle_gamma   90.00
#
_symmetry.space_group_name_H-M   'P 1'
#
loop_
_entity.id
_entity.type
_entity.pdbx_description
1 polymer ?
#
loop_
_entity_poly.entity_id
_entity_poly.type
_entity_poly.pdbx_seq_one_letter_code
_entity_poly.pdbx_strand_id
1 'polypeptide(L)'
;MGERRELQWTLRRTPGRYQVIEGIMSPVSDNYGKKGLVSARHRVAMAKLALETSDWIRVDPWESEQDTWTETVKVLRHHYNEALRAFQTKKEFMRDRHPTESSTEDSLSCQQPVLPELKLLCGADFLQTFKTPNLWKEEDIKEIVEKFGLVCVSRAGSDPSQFIQESDLLSKYQHNIFLVREWIQNEISATQIRSALCRGLSVKYLIPDSVIAYIAQHNVYTAESERSNEGQLLQPLRLPNTTINL
;
A
#
# COMPACT_ATOMS: atom_id res chain seq x y z
N MET A 1 -5.07 45.38 -15.70
CA MET A 1 -5.07 44.91 -14.30
C MET A 1 -6.01 43.72 -14.26
N GLY A 2 -5.47 42.52 -14.48
CA GLY A 2 -6.26 41.29 -14.63
C GLY A 2 -6.34 40.55 -13.30
N GLU A 3 -7.55 40.44 -12.77
CA GLU A 3 -7.87 39.72 -11.54
C GLU A 3 -7.58 38.22 -11.74
N ARG A 4 -6.56 37.70 -11.05
CA ARG A 4 -6.16 36.30 -11.11
C ARG A 4 -7.17 35.49 -10.29
N ARG A 5 -8.23 34.99 -10.94
CA ARG A 5 -9.20 34.08 -10.31
C ARG A 5 -8.52 32.78 -9.92
N GLU A 6 -8.41 32.56 -8.62
CA GLU A 6 -7.96 31.31 -8.03
C GLU A 6 -8.99 30.22 -8.35
N LEU A 7 -8.56 29.15 -9.01
CA LEU A 7 -9.42 28.03 -9.37
C LEU A 7 -9.75 27.24 -8.09
N GLN A 8 -10.90 27.52 -7.48
CA GLN A 8 -11.47 26.69 -6.41
C GLN A 8 -12.05 25.40 -7.00
N TRP A 9 -11.32 24.30 -6.86
CA TRP A 9 -11.82 22.95 -7.18
C TRP A 9 -12.56 22.38 -5.96
N THR A 10 -13.89 22.42 -5.96
CA THR A 10 -14.69 21.70 -4.96
C THR A 10 -15.09 20.33 -5.50
N LEU A 11 -14.33 19.29 -5.13
CA LEU A 11 -14.74 17.91 -5.34
C LEU A 11 -15.69 17.49 -4.20
N ARG A 12 -17.01 17.55 -4.42
CA ARG A 12 -18.01 17.07 -3.45
C ARG A 12 -18.39 15.61 -3.70
N ARG A 13 -17.85 14.71 -2.86
CA ARG A 13 -18.60 13.69 -2.11
C ARG A 13 -17.89 13.51 -0.75
N THR A 14 -18.37 14.26 0.25
CA THR A 14 -17.77 14.51 1.59
C THR A 14 -16.31 15.01 1.59
N PRO A 15 -16.06 16.34 1.57
CA PRO A 15 -14.77 16.88 1.97
C PRO A 15 -14.54 16.65 3.47
N GLY A 16 -13.31 16.28 3.87
CA GLY A 16 -12.79 16.57 5.22
C GLY A 16 -12.96 15.52 6.32
N ARG A 17 -13.30 14.25 6.04
CA ARG A 17 -13.33 13.20 7.08
C ARG A 17 -11.97 12.59 7.42
N TYR A 18 -11.05 12.58 6.45
CA TYR A 18 -9.74 11.97 6.61
C TYR A 18 -8.65 12.98 6.23
N GLN A 19 -7.58 12.96 7.00
CA GLN A 19 -6.32 13.60 6.66
C GLN A 19 -5.29 12.48 6.48
N VAL A 20 -4.74 12.36 5.27
CA VAL A 20 -3.64 11.43 5.01
C VAL A 20 -2.39 12.05 5.61
N ILE A 21 -1.76 11.35 6.56
CA ILE A 21 -0.58 11.83 7.28
C ILE A 21 0.71 11.13 6.85
N GLU A 22 0.61 9.93 6.27
CA GLU A 22 1.75 9.09 5.90
C GLU A 22 1.32 8.06 4.83
N GLY A 23 2.26 7.69 3.96
CA GLY A 23 2.19 6.53 3.08
C GLY A 23 3.34 5.56 3.37
N ILE A 24 3.05 4.26 3.37
CA ILE A 24 4.05 3.22 3.59
C ILE A 24 4.09 2.32 2.37
N MET A 25 5.26 2.27 1.71
CA MET A 25 5.56 1.28 0.69
C MET A 25 6.27 0.10 1.35
N SER A 26 5.60 -1.05 1.42
CA SER A 26 6.13 -2.31 1.96
C SER A 26 6.44 -3.28 0.81
N PRO A 27 7.71 -3.43 0.39
CA PRO A 27 8.07 -4.44 -0.61
C PRO A 27 7.90 -5.85 -0.04
N VAL A 28 7.31 -6.74 -0.82
CA VAL A 28 7.10 -8.15 -0.42
C VAL A 28 8.41 -8.90 -0.14
N SER A 29 8.40 -9.94 0.70
CA SER A 29 9.53 -10.87 0.87
C SER A 29 9.87 -11.64 -0.42
N ASP A 30 11.14 -11.99 -0.61
CA ASP A 30 11.60 -12.84 -1.72
C ASP A 30 10.98 -14.24 -1.67
N ASN A 31 10.61 -14.68 -0.47
CA ASN A 31 9.91 -15.94 -0.21
C ASN A 31 8.50 -15.99 -0.79
N TYR A 32 7.99 -14.90 -1.37
CA TYR A 32 6.71 -14.92 -2.11
C TYR A 32 6.75 -15.84 -3.34
N GLY A 33 7.93 -16.02 -3.94
CA GLY A 33 8.14 -16.99 -5.02
C GLY A 33 7.49 -16.61 -6.35
N LYS A 34 7.21 -15.32 -6.58
CA LYS A 34 6.66 -14.85 -7.87
C LYS A 34 7.70 -14.96 -8.98
N LYS A 35 7.29 -15.45 -10.14
CA LYS A 35 8.11 -15.45 -11.36
C LYS A 35 8.62 -14.05 -11.67
N GLY A 36 9.91 -13.92 -11.93
CA GLY A 36 10.55 -12.63 -12.25
C GLY A 36 10.79 -11.71 -11.05
N LEU A 37 10.55 -12.18 -9.82
CA LEU A 37 10.78 -11.39 -8.61
C LEU A 37 12.28 -11.30 -8.30
N VAL A 38 12.84 -10.11 -8.49
CA VAL A 38 14.22 -9.80 -8.09
C VAL A 38 14.32 -9.60 -6.58
N SER A 39 15.52 -9.73 -6.03
CA SER A 39 15.75 -9.68 -4.57
C SER A 39 15.13 -8.45 -3.90
N ALA A 40 14.68 -8.62 -2.67
CA ALA A 40 14.11 -7.61 -1.80
C ALA A 40 15.05 -6.42 -1.66
N ARG A 41 16.36 -6.68 -1.52
CA ARG A 41 17.39 -5.65 -1.45
C ARG A 41 17.31 -4.66 -2.62
N HIS A 42 17.20 -5.16 -3.85
CA HIS A 42 17.08 -4.31 -5.04
C HIS A 42 15.75 -3.55 -5.07
N ARG A 43 14.64 -4.21 -4.71
CA ARG A 43 13.31 -3.58 -4.71
C ARG A 43 13.20 -2.47 -3.66
N VAL A 44 13.70 -2.70 -2.45
CA VAL A 44 13.78 -1.71 -1.37
C VAL A 44 14.66 -0.54 -1.78
N ALA A 45 15.84 -0.79 -2.38
CA ALA A 45 16.72 0.28 -2.85
C ALA A 45 16.05 1.13 -3.94
N MET A 46 15.45 0.49 -4.96
CA MET A 46 14.73 1.20 -6.02
C MET A 46 13.53 1.98 -5.47
N ALA A 47 12.78 1.43 -4.52
CA ALA A 47 11.67 2.12 -3.87
C ALA A 47 12.15 3.36 -3.10
N LYS A 48 13.28 3.27 -2.39
CA LYS A 48 13.87 4.41 -1.67
C LYS A 48 14.27 5.52 -2.66
N LEU A 49 14.97 5.16 -3.74
CA LEU A 49 15.36 6.08 -4.82
C LEU A 49 14.13 6.74 -5.49
N ALA A 50 13.05 5.99 -5.68
CA ALA A 50 11.83 6.50 -6.28
C ALA A 50 11.08 7.49 -5.37
N LEU A 51 11.29 7.41 -4.06
CA LEU A 51 10.62 8.21 -3.04
C LEU A 51 11.51 9.31 -2.44
N GLU A 52 12.72 9.53 -2.97
CA GLU A 52 13.65 10.55 -2.46
C GLU A 52 13.05 11.96 -2.41
N THR A 53 12.15 12.29 -3.34
CA THR A 53 11.47 13.58 -3.40
C THR A 53 10.11 13.59 -2.70
N SER A 54 9.71 12.49 -2.06
CA SER A 54 8.46 12.41 -1.30
C SER A 54 8.67 12.87 0.13
N ASP A 55 7.77 13.72 0.63
CA ASP A 55 7.75 14.24 1.99
C ASP A 55 6.80 13.47 2.93
N TRP A 56 5.96 12.58 2.39
CA TRP A 56 4.92 11.88 3.14
C TRP A 56 4.91 10.36 2.93
N ILE A 57 5.58 9.83 1.90
CA ILE A 57 5.66 8.38 1.63
C ILE A 57 7.06 7.88 1.97
N ARG A 58 7.14 6.82 2.77
CA ARG A 58 8.40 6.12 3.07
C ARG A 58 8.37 4.66 2.65
N VAL A 59 9.56 4.08 2.51
CA VAL A 59 9.72 2.63 2.38
C VAL A 59 9.88 2.02 3.76
N ASP A 60 9.17 0.93 4.01
CA ASP A 60 9.38 0.08 5.18
C ASP A 60 9.82 -1.31 4.71
N PRO A 61 11.05 -1.76 5.06
CA PRO A 61 11.56 -3.05 4.62
C PRO A 61 11.09 -4.22 5.50
N TRP A 62 10.33 -3.99 6.58
CA TRP A 62 10.00 -5.03 7.57
C TRP A 62 9.46 -6.31 6.95
N GLU A 63 8.46 -6.22 6.05
CA GLU A 63 7.89 -7.40 5.35
C GLU A 63 8.96 -8.15 4.55
N SER A 64 9.84 -7.40 3.88
CA SER A 64 10.88 -7.94 3.03
C SER A 64 12.02 -8.62 3.80
N GLU A 65 12.22 -8.20 5.05
CA GLU A 65 13.23 -8.70 5.98
C GLU A 65 12.75 -9.93 6.77
N GLN A 66 11.49 -10.35 6.60
CA GLN A 66 10.99 -11.58 7.23
C GLN A 66 11.58 -12.83 6.57
N ASP A 67 11.98 -13.79 7.41
CA ASP A 67 12.57 -15.08 7.00
C ASP A 67 11.61 -15.93 6.14
N THR A 68 10.31 -15.68 6.25
CA THR A 68 9.25 -16.35 5.47
C THR A 68 8.33 -15.32 4.83
N TRP A 69 7.59 -15.73 3.79
CA TRP A 69 6.49 -14.92 3.29
C TRP A 69 5.48 -14.61 4.40
N THR A 70 4.97 -13.39 4.38
CA THR A 70 4.06 -12.86 5.40
C THR A 70 2.74 -12.46 4.75
N GLU A 71 1.63 -12.94 5.31
CA GLU A 71 0.30 -12.55 4.87
C GLU A 71 0.07 -11.04 5.02
N THR A 72 -0.60 -10.41 4.05
CA THR A 72 -0.86 -8.96 4.07
C THR A 72 -1.54 -8.48 5.35
N VAL A 73 -2.45 -9.28 5.93
CA VAL A 73 -3.08 -8.93 7.21
C VAL A 73 -2.07 -8.83 8.36
N LYS A 74 -1.00 -9.64 8.37
CA LYS A 74 0.06 -9.58 9.38
C LYS A 74 0.92 -8.34 9.20
N VAL A 75 1.19 -7.94 7.96
CA VAL A 75 1.88 -6.68 7.63
C VAL A 75 1.06 -5.48 8.12
N LEU A 76 -0.27 -5.48 7.89
CA LEU A 76 -1.16 -4.43 8.39
C LEU A 76 -1.19 -4.39 9.94
N ARG A 77 -1.29 -5.55 10.60
CA ARG A 77 -1.21 -5.63 12.07
C ARG A 77 0.12 -5.06 12.59
N HIS A 78 1.24 -5.36 11.94
CA HIS A 78 2.55 -4.84 12.31
C HIS A 78 2.57 -3.29 12.26
N HIS A 79 2.24 -2.68 11.12
CA HIS A 79 2.27 -1.23 10.99
C HIS A 79 1.22 -0.52 11.86
N TYR A 80 0.07 -1.13 12.08
CA TYR A 80 -0.93 -0.59 13.00
C TYR A 80 -0.42 -0.57 14.45
N ASN A 81 0.25 -1.64 14.89
CA ASN A 81 0.85 -1.71 16.22
C ASN A 81 2.00 -0.71 16.38
N GLU A 82 2.82 -0.51 15.35
CA GLU A 82 3.86 0.53 15.36
C GLU A 82 3.26 1.94 15.45
N ALA A 83 2.21 2.23 14.69
CA ALA A 83 1.49 3.50 14.77
C ALA A 83 0.88 3.72 16.17
N LEU A 84 0.31 2.67 16.77
CA LEU A 84 -0.24 2.72 18.12
C LEU A 84 0.83 3.00 19.18
N ARG A 85 2.00 2.35 19.08
CA ARG A 85 3.14 2.59 19.98
C ARG A 85 3.65 4.03 19.86
N ALA A 86 3.88 4.50 18.63
CA ALA A 86 4.33 5.87 18.38
C ALA A 86 3.33 6.91 18.90
N PHE A 87 2.03 6.62 18.78
CA PHE A 87 0.97 7.46 19.31
C PHE A 87 0.97 7.51 20.85
N GLN A 88 1.13 6.36 21.52
CA GLN A 88 1.21 6.29 22.98
C GLN A 88 2.43 7.06 23.52
N THR A 89 3.61 6.87 22.94
CA THR A 89 4.84 7.59 23.33
C THR A 89 4.68 9.11 23.18
N LYS A 90 4.07 9.58 22.08
CA LYS A 90 3.78 11.02 21.90
C LYS A 90 2.83 11.57 22.97
N LYS A 91 1.82 10.78 23.36
CA LYS A 91 0.85 11.17 24.39
C LYS A 91 1.50 11.29 25.77
N GLU A 92 2.36 10.34 26.13
CA GLU A 92 3.12 10.38 27.40
C GLU A 92 4.04 11.62 27.45
N PHE A 93 4.78 11.87 26.38
CA PHE A 93 5.68 13.02 26.29
C PHE A 93 4.97 14.38 26.41
N MET A 94 3.76 14.51 25.84
CA MET A 94 2.96 15.73 25.98
C MET A 94 2.44 15.92 27.41
N ARG A 95 2.18 14.82 28.14
CA ARG A 95 1.72 14.87 29.54
C ARG A 95 2.84 15.32 30.49
N ASP A 96 4.08 14.90 30.24
CA ASP A 96 5.23 15.27 31.08
C ASP A 96 5.68 16.74 30.90
N ARG A 97 5.35 17.37 29.77
CA ARG A 97 5.66 18.79 29.50
C ARG A 97 4.68 19.80 30.07
N HIS A 98 3.50 19.36 30.54
CA HIS A 98 2.56 20.19 31.28
C HIS A 98 2.35 19.65 32.70
N PRO A 99 3.32 19.83 33.63
CA PRO A 99 3.02 19.79 35.04
C PRO A 99 2.05 20.93 35.34
N THR A 100 1.02 20.61 36.10
CA THR A 100 -0.10 21.46 36.50
C THR A 100 0.33 22.87 36.93
N GLU A 101 0.15 23.87 36.07
CA GLU A 101 0.00 25.26 36.51
C GLU A 101 -1.42 25.71 36.21
N SER A 102 -2.12 26.00 37.30
CA SER A 102 -3.43 26.62 37.31
C SER A 102 -3.38 27.98 36.61
N SER A 103 -4.22 28.19 35.60
CA SER A 103 -5.21 29.29 35.57
C SER A 103 -5.67 29.65 34.16
N THR A 104 -6.92 30.12 34.13
CA THR A 104 -7.66 30.79 33.07
C THR A 104 -8.18 29.92 31.92
N GLU A 105 -9.48 29.66 32.04
CA GLU A 105 -10.41 29.40 30.96
C GLU A 105 -10.21 30.43 29.83
N ASP A 106 -9.58 30.03 28.73
CA ASP A 106 -9.93 30.60 27.44
C ASP A 106 -9.82 29.56 26.34
N SER A 107 -10.85 29.55 25.51
CA SER A 107 -11.29 28.41 24.72
C SER A 107 -10.60 28.40 23.36
N LEU A 108 -9.59 27.55 23.18
CA LEU A 108 -9.16 27.08 21.87
C LEU A 108 -8.96 25.56 21.92
N SER A 109 -9.93 24.86 21.33
CA SER A 109 -10.07 23.40 21.19
C SER A 109 -8.80 22.57 21.43
N CYS A 110 -8.71 21.93 22.60
CA CYS A 110 -7.78 20.83 22.84
C CYS A 110 -8.20 19.66 21.94
N GLN A 111 -7.65 19.58 20.73
CA GLN A 111 -7.87 18.43 19.85
C GLN A 111 -7.28 17.22 20.57
N GLN A 112 -8.15 16.36 21.11
CA GLN A 112 -7.71 15.07 21.61
C GLN A 112 -6.99 14.36 20.47
N PRO A 113 -5.77 13.85 20.67
CA PRO A 113 -5.08 13.14 19.61
C PRO A 113 -5.95 11.92 19.25
N VAL A 114 -6.35 11.84 17.98
CA VAL A 114 -7.12 10.72 17.44
C VAL A 114 -6.10 9.70 16.92
N LEU A 115 -6.29 8.42 17.28
CA LEU A 115 -5.42 7.36 16.77
C LEU A 115 -5.55 7.29 15.24
N PRO A 116 -4.44 7.27 14.48
CA PRO A 116 -4.51 7.11 13.03
C PRO A 116 -5.16 5.80 12.62
N GLU A 117 -5.99 5.85 11.58
CA GLU A 117 -6.46 4.64 10.90
C GLU A 117 -5.43 4.18 9.87
N LEU A 118 -5.19 2.87 9.79
CA LEU A 118 -4.36 2.26 8.74
C LEU A 118 -5.28 1.62 7.70
N LYS A 119 -5.11 2.00 6.43
CA LYS A 119 -5.85 1.43 5.29
C LYS A 119 -4.90 0.79 4.29
N LEU A 120 -5.32 -0.32 3.69
CA LEU A 120 -4.55 -0.97 2.62
C LEU A 120 -4.84 -0.28 1.28
N LEU A 121 -3.82 0.33 0.69
CA LEU A 121 -3.87 0.90 -0.66
C LEU A 121 -3.59 -0.19 -1.70
N CYS A 122 -4.48 -0.34 -2.68
CA CYS A 122 -4.33 -1.35 -3.72
C CYS A 122 -4.97 -0.95 -5.05
N GLY A 123 -4.64 -1.66 -6.12
CA GLY A 123 -5.32 -1.57 -7.40
C GLY A 123 -6.57 -2.45 -7.47
N ALA A 124 -7.46 -2.19 -8.44
CA ALA A 124 -8.63 -3.03 -8.68
C ALA A 124 -8.27 -4.48 -9.05
N ASP A 125 -7.12 -4.68 -9.70
CA ASP A 125 -6.57 -6.00 -10.01
C ASP A 125 -6.23 -6.80 -8.74
N PHE A 126 -5.64 -6.15 -7.73
CA PHE A 126 -5.39 -6.77 -6.43
C PHE A 126 -6.69 -7.13 -5.73
N LEU A 127 -7.68 -6.23 -5.69
CA LEU A 127 -8.97 -6.48 -5.05
C LEU A 127 -9.68 -7.71 -5.67
N GLN A 128 -9.63 -7.85 -6.99
CA GLN A 128 -10.20 -9.01 -7.70
C GLN A 128 -9.55 -10.34 -7.28
N THR A 129 -8.29 -10.32 -6.83
CA THR A 129 -7.59 -11.54 -6.41
C THR A 129 -8.21 -12.19 -5.18
N PHE A 130 -9.04 -11.50 -4.39
CA PHE A 130 -9.77 -12.09 -3.26
C PHE A 130 -10.69 -13.26 -3.67
N LYS A 131 -11.15 -13.31 -4.93
CA LYS A 131 -11.92 -14.45 -5.46
C LYS A 131 -11.04 -15.63 -5.91
N THR A 132 -9.71 -15.47 -5.92
CA THR A 132 -8.80 -16.53 -6.38
C THR A 132 -8.77 -17.65 -5.36
N PRO A 133 -9.18 -18.89 -5.71
CA PRO A 133 -9.20 -20.00 -4.77
C PRO A 133 -7.84 -20.23 -4.13
N ASN A 134 -7.82 -20.42 -2.80
CA ASN A 134 -6.63 -20.71 -2.00
C ASN A 134 -5.56 -19.61 -1.94
N LEU A 135 -5.79 -18.43 -2.55
CA LEU A 135 -4.83 -17.32 -2.47
C LEU A 135 -4.97 -16.53 -1.18
N TRP A 136 -6.20 -16.43 -0.68
CA TRP A 136 -6.56 -15.66 0.50
C TRP A 136 -7.36 -16.52 1.47
N LYS A 137 -7.06 -16.40 2.76
CA LYS A 137 -7.89 -16.94 3.83
C LYS A 137 -9.09 -16.01 4.03
N GLU A 138 -10.28 -16.57 4.21
CA GLU A 138 -11.50 -15.76 4.34
C GLU A 138 -11.45 -14.88 5.61
N GLU A 139 -10.88 -15.41 6.70
CA GLU A 139 -10.63 -14.69 7.93
C GLU A 139 -9.68 -13.50 7.76
N ASP A 140 -8.67 -13.64 6.88
CA ASP A 140 -7.73 -12.56 6.58
C ASP A 140 -8.42 -11.47 5.76
N ILE A 141 -9.22 -11.82 4.75
CA ILE A 141 -10.03 -10.85 3.99
C ILE A 141 -10.97 -10.09 4.94
N LYS A 142 -11.69 -10.83 5.79
CA LYS A 142 -12.63 -10.25 6.77
C LYS A 142 -11.92 -9.24 7.65
N GLU A 143 -10.78 -9.61 8.23
CA GLU A 143 -10.04 -8.70 9.09
C GLU A 143 -9.52 -7.47 8.34
N ILE A 144 -9.03 -7.64 7.11
CA ILE A 144 -8.59 -6.51 6.26
C ILE A 144 -9.72 -5.50 6.09
N VAL A 145 -10.90 -5.93 5.67
CA VAL A 145 -12.00 -5.00 5.35
C VAL A 145 -12.74 -4.49 6.59
N GLU A 146 -12.78 -5.26 7.67
CA GLU A 146 -13.44 -4.89 8.92
C GLU A 146 -12.59 -3.94 9.78
N LYS A 147 -11.32 -4.28 10.03
CA LYS A 147 -10.48 -3.55 10.99
C LYS A 147 -9.65 -2.44 10.37
N PHE A 148 -9.11 -2.65 9.17
CA PHE A 148 -8.19 -1.71 8.54
C PHE A 148 -8.91 -0.87 7.47
N GLY A 149 -9.54 -1.55 6.52
CA GLY A 149 -10.18 -0.95 5.35
C GLY A 149 -9.28 -0.94 4.13
N LEU A 150 -9.89 -0.63 2.99
CA LEU A 150 -9.26 -0.65 1.68
C LEU A 150 -9.41 0.71 1.00
N VAL A 151 -8.34 1.18 0.35
CA VAL A 151 -8.41 2.24 -0.65
C VAL A 151 -8.03 1.62 -1.98
N CYS A 152 -9.02 1.41 -2.85
CA CYS A 152 -8.85 0.75 -4.13
C CYS A 152 -8.83 1.78 -5.26
N VAL A 153 -7.70 1.91 -5.95
CA VAL A 153 -7.55 2.77 -7.12
C VAL A 153 -7.93 1.97 -8.37
N SER A 154 -8.96 2.43 -9.08
CA SER A 154 -9.45 1.78 -10.29
C SER A 154 -9.08 2.58 -11.54
N ARG A 155 -8.52 1.88 -12.53
CA ARG A 155 -8.28 2.39 -13.88
C ARG A 155 -9.60 2.57 -14.63
N ALA A 156 -9.64 3.44 -15.63
CA ALA A 156 -10.85 3.62 -16.44
C ALA A 156 -11.17 2.32 -17.22
N GLY A 157 -12.39 1.80 -17.03
CA GLY A 157 -12.88 0.58 -17.68
C GLY A 157 -13.02 -0.63 -16.75
N SER A 158 -12.43 -0.60 -15.55
CA SER A 158 -12.69 -1.59 -14.49
C SER A 158 -13.51 -0.93 -13.38
N ASP A 159 -14.75 -1.36 -13.16
CA ASP A 159 -15.55 -0.91 -12.01
C ASP A 159 -15.55 -2.00 -10.92
N PRO A 160 -14.73 -1.88 -9.85
CA PRO A 160 -14.74 -2.82 -8.75
C PRO A 160 -16.04 -2.78 -7.93
N SER A 161 -16.95 -1.83 -8.18
CA SER A 161 -18.22 -1.74 -7.46
C SER A 161 -19.06 -3.00 -7.59
N GLN A 162 -19.13 -3.58 -8.81
CA GLN A 162 -19.86 -4.83 -9.04
C GLN A 162 -19.23 -5.98 -8.23
N PHE A 163 -17.90 -6.06 -8.22
CA PHE A 163 -17.17 -7.08 -7.46
C PHE A 163 -17.46 -7.02 -5.95
N ILE A 164 -17.55 -5.81 -5.39
CA ILE A 164 -17.87 -5.60 -3.97
C ILE A 164 -19.31 -6.01 -3.67
N GLN A 165 -20.26 -5.68 -4.55
CA GLN A 165 -21.67 -6.02 -4.37
C GLN A 165 -21.94 -7.53 -4.45
N GLU A 166 -21.22 -8.25 -5.31
CA GLU A 166 -21.35 -9.70 -5.47
C GLU A 166 -20.78 -10.50 -4.30
N SER A 167 -19.97 -9.88 -3.43
CA SER A 167 -19.38 -10.55 -2.26
C SER A 167 -20.11 -10.11 -1.00
N ASP A 168 -20.77 -11.04 -0.32
CA ASP A 168 -21.48 -10.79 0.94
C ASP A 168 -20.55 -10.14 1.99
N LEU A 169 -19.30 -10.60 2.06
CA LEU A 169 -18.30 -10.08 2.98
C LEU A 169 -17.91 -8.63 2.64
N LEU A 170 -17.60 -8.34 1.38
CA LEU A 170 -17.16 -7.00 0.98
C LEU A 170 -18.32 -6.00 1.01
N SER A 171 -19.52 -6.42 0.62
CA SER A 171 -20.74 -5.63 0.69
C SER A 171 -21.06 -5.25 2.14
N LYS A 172 -20.96 -6.19 3.09
CA LYS A 172 -21.15 -5.93 4.53
C LYS A 172 -20.22 -4.84 5.07
N TYR A 173 -18.96 -4.81 4.62
CA TYR A 173 -17.96 -3.84 5.07
C TYR A 173 -17.69 -2.74 4.03
N GLN A 174 -18.61 -2.50 3.08
CA GLN A 174 -18.43 -1.52 1.99
C GLN A 174 -18.14 -0.11 2.49
N HIS A 175 -18.66 0.26 3.67
CA HIS A 175 -18.42 1.57 4.29
C HIS A 175 -16.94 1.84 4.62
N ASN A 176 -16.10 0.79 4.70
CA ASN A 176 -14.66 0.86 4.95
C ASN A 176 -13.82 0.55 3.69
N ILE A 177 -14.47 0.48 2.52
CA ILE A 177 -13.84 0.26 1.21
C ILE A 177 -14.04 1.52 0.35
N PHE A 178 -12.94 2.23 0.08
CA PHE A 178 -12.94 3.49 -0.65
C PHE A 178 -12.50 3.25 -2.09
N LEU A 179 -13.42 3.44 -3.04
CA LEU A 179 -13.11 3.38 -4.46
C LEU A 179 -12.65 4.75 -4.96
N VAL A 180 -11.42 4.80 -5.46
CA VAL A 180 -10.81 6.02 -6.01
C VAL A 180 -10.69 5.87 -7.51
N ARG A 181 -11.41 6.71 -8.24
CA ARG A 181 -11.35 6.74 -9.70
C ARG A 181 -10.12 7.53 -10.16
N GLU A 182 -9.26 6.88 -10.94
CA GLU A 182 -8.19 7.55 -11.65
C GLU A 182 -8.73 8.24 -12.91
N TRP A 183 -8.55 9.56 -13.03
CA TRP A 183 -9.04 10.35 -14.17
C TRP A 183 -8.02 10.41 -15.33
N ILE A 184 -6.73 10.32 -15.01
CA ILE A 184 -5.63 10.34 -15.98
C ILE A 184 -5.02 8.94 -15.97
N GLN A 185 -5.20 8.20 -17.05
CA GLN A 185 -4.72 6.83 -17.13
C GLN A 185 -3.19 6.81 -17.16
N ASN A 186 -2.58 6.10 -16.22
CA ASN A 186 -1.16 5.77 -16.22
C ASN A 186 -0.96 4.26 -16.33
N GLU A 187 -0.94 3.75 -17.56
CA GLU A 187 -0.85 2.31 -17.86
C GLU A 187 0.60 1.79 -17.83
N ILE A 188 1.39 2.22 -16.84
CA ILE A 188 2.74 1.70 -16.62
C ILE A 188 2.65 0.46 -15.74
N SER A 189 3.06 -0.70 -16.27
CA SER A 189 3.19 -1.94 -15.50
C SER A 189 4.65 -2.36 -15.32
N ALA A 190 4.97 -2.91 -14.13
CA ALA A 190 6.31 -3.43 -13.86
C ALA A 190 6.71 -4.51 -14.89
N THR A 191 5.77 -5.32 -15.40
CA THR A 191 6.04 -6.33 -16.42
C THR A 191 6.51 -5.72 -17.75
N GLN A 192 5.86 -4.65 -18.20
CA GLN A 192 6.29 -3.95 -19.43
C GLN A 192 7.65 -3.26 -19.24
N ILE A 193 7.90 -2.67 -18.07
CA ILE A 193 9.20 -2.05 -17.74
C ILE A 193 10.32 -3.09 -17.79
N ARG A 194 10.15 -4.24 -17.12
CA ARG A 194 11.17 -5.31 -17.14
C ARG A 194 11.39 -5.86 -18.54
N SER A 195 10.34 -6.06 -19.32
CA SER A 195 10.43 -6.50 -20.72
C SER A 195 11.20 -5.51 -21.60
N ALA A 196 10.92 -4.21 -21.46
CA ALA A 196 11.63 -3.15 -22.17
C ALA A 196 13.13 -3.14 -21.81
N LEU A 197 13.45 -3.20 -20.52
CA LEU A 197 14.83 -3.24 -20.02
C LEU A 197 15.59 -4.47 -20.55
N CYS A 198 14.97 -5.66 -20.52
CA CYS A 198 15.58 -6.89 -21.05
C CYS A 198 15.86 -6.82 -22.56
N ARG A 199 15.16 -5.95 -23.30
CA ARG A 199 15.32 -5.73 -24.73
C ARG A 199 16.22 -4.55 -25.06
N GLY A 200 16.83 -3.91 -24.06
CA GLY A 200 17.65 -2.70 -24.23
C GLY A 200 16.85 -1.48 -24.70
N LEU A 201 15.53 -1.47 -24.47
CA LEU A 201 14.67 -0.33 -24.79
C LEU A 201 14.72 0.71 -23.67
N SER A 202 14.60 1.98 -24.06
CA SER A 202 14.53 3.07 -23.09
C SER A 202 13.25 2.99 -22.25
N VAL A 203 13.40 3.20 -20.95
CA VAL A 203 12.28 3.40 -19.99
C VAL A 203 12.30 4.80 -19.37
N LYS A 204 13.04 5.73 -20.00
CA LYS A 204 13.09 7.13 -19.57
C LYS A 204 11.68 7.72 -19.53
N TYR A 205 11.39 8.51 -18.50
CA TYR A 205 10.09 9.13 -18.22
C TYR A 205 8.99 8.17 -17.77
N LEU A 206 9.23 6.86 -17.73
CA LEU A 206 8.29 5.89 -17.15
C LEU A 206 8.59 5.60 -15.67
N ILE A 207 9.85 5.72 -15.28
CA ILE A 207 10.34 5.58 -13.91
C ILE A 207 11.38 6.69 -13.62
N PRO A 208 11.66 7.02 -12.34
CA PRO A 208 12.62 8.05 -11.98
C PRO A 208 14.04 7.75 -12.49
N ASP A 209 14.78 8.79 -12.89
CA ASP A 209 16.14 8.65 -13.44
C ASP A 209 17.12 7.98 -12.46
N SER A 210 16.97 8.23 -11.15
CA SER A 210 17.75 7.57 -10.09
C SER A 210 17.55 6.05 -10.08
N VAL A 211 16.31 5.59 -10.31
CA VAL A 211 15.97 4.17 -10.40
C VAL A 211 16.55 3.56 -11.69
N ILE A 212 16.49 4.28 -12.81
CA ILE A 212 17.10 3.83 -14.08
C ILE A 212 18.61 3.62 -13.91
N ALA A 213 19.30 4.59 -13.30
CA ALA A 213 20.73 4.52 -13.03
C ALA A 213 21.07 3.32 -12.15
N TYR A 214 20.29 3.09 -11.09
CA TYR A 214 20.47 1.94 -10.21
C TYR A 214 20.29 0.60 -10.92
N ILE A 215 19.24 0.47 -11.74
CA ILE A 215 18.97 -0.75 -12.52
C ILE A 215 20.15 -1.06 -13.44
N ALA A 216 20.67 -0.04 -14.13
CA ALA A 216 21.79 -0.18 -15.05
C ALA A 216 23.09 -0.54 -14.32
N GLN A 217 23.39 0.12 -13.20
CA GLN A 217 24.60 -0.14 -12.41
C GLN A 217 24.64 -1.56 -11.85
N HIS A 218 23.49 -2.09 -11.42
CA HIS A 218 23.40 -3.39 -10.76
C HIS A 218 22.94 -4.54 -11.68
N ASN A 219 22.67 -4.26 -12.96
CA ASN A 219 22.12 -5.23 -13.92
C ASN A 219 20.90 -6.00 -13.36
N VAL A 220 19.96 -5.27 -12.75
CA VAL A 220 18.88 -5.87 -11.95
C VAL A 220 17.92 -6.74 -12.77
N TYR A 221 17.60 -6.31 -13.99
CA TYR A 221 16.64 -6.98 -14.87
C TYR A 221 17.35 -7.56 -16.10
N THR A 222 17.40 -8.87 -16.17
CA THR A 222 18.02 -9.66 -17.24
C THR A 222 17.10 -10.80 -17.68
N ALA A 223 17.45 -11.48 -18.78
CA ALA A 223 16.73 -12.68 -19.20
C ALA A 223 16.75 -13.79 -18.13
N GLU A 224 17.79 -13.84 -17.30
CA GLU A 224 17.88 -14.76 -16.17
C GLU A 224 16.93 -14.36 -15.04
N SER A 225 16.93 -13.08 -14.65
CA SER A 225 16.06 -12.61 -13.56
C SER A 225 14.57 -12.78 -13.88
N GLU A 226 14.16 -12.66 -15.14
CA GLU A 226 12.76 -12.92 -15.56
C GLU A 226 12.35 -14.40 -15.43
N ARG A 227 13.31 -15.32 -15.46
CA ARG A 227 13.09 -16.75 -15.25
C ARG A 227 13.22 -17.17 -13.79
N SER A 228 13.63 -16.28 -12.89
CA SER A 228 13.63 -16.56 -11.46
C SER A 228 12.25 -17.04 -11.01
N ASN A 229 12.21 -18.11 -10.21
CA ASN A 229 10.98 -18.77 -9.75
C ASN A 229 10.06 -19.27 -10.87
N GLU A 230 10.58 -19.55 -12.06
CA GLU A 230 9.80 -20.20 -13.11
C GLU A 230 9.36 -21.62 -12.68
N GLY A 231 8.10 -21.97 -12.94
CA GLY A 231 7.49 -23.24 -12.52
C GLY A 231 7.16 -23.34 -11.03
N GLN A 232 7.51 -22.35 -10.23
CA GLN A 232 7.20 -22.30 -8.81
C GLN A 232 5.78 -21.77 -8.57
N LEU A 233 5.03 -22.43 -7.68
CA LEU A 233 3.77 -21.88 -7.15
C LEU A 233 4.06 -20.69 -6.24
N LEU A 234 3.15 -19.71 -6.21
CA LEU A 234 3.21 -18.62 -5.24
C LEU A 234 3.09 -19.17 -3.82
N GLN A 235 3.81 -18.59 -2.87
CA GLN A 235 3.82 -19.08 -1.49
C GLN A 235 2.43 -19.19 -0.81
N PRO A 236 1.48 -18.25 -1.00
CA PRO A 236 0.12 -18.43 -0.46
C PRO A 236 -0.58 -19.70 -1.00
N LEU A 237 -0.31 -20.08 -2.25
CA LEU A 237 -0.91 -21.26 -2.89
C LEU A 237 -0.24 -22.58 -2.49
N ARG A 238 0.91 -22.53 -1.81
CA ARG A 238 1.64 -23.73 -1.34
C ARG A 238 1.18 -24.18 0.04
N LEU A 239 0.57 -23.30 0.83
CA LEU A 239 0.11 -23.65 2.16
C LEU A 239 -1.15 -24.52 2.03
N PRO A 240 -1.16 -25.75 2.56
CA PRO A 240 -2.37 -26.57 2.54
C PRO A 240 -3.43 -25.88 3.40
N ASN A 241 -4.51 -25.42 2.77
CA ASN A 241 -5.73 -25.07 3.48
C ASN A 241 -6.16 -26.31 4.25
N THR A 242 -6.00 -26.26 5.57
CA THR A 242 -6.44 -27.33 6.46
C THR A 242 -7.95 -27.23 6.58
N THR A 243 -8.65 -27.70 5.55
CA THR A 243 -10.10 -27.97 5.63
C THR A 243 -10.26 -29.49 5.55
N ILE A 244 -9.98 -30.16 6.66
CA ILE A 244 -10.51 -31.50 6.89
C ILE A 244 -11.98 -31.29 7.26
N ASN A 245 -12.86 -31.37 6.26
CA ASN A 245 -14.27 -31.65 6.50
C ASN A 245 -14.43 -33.18 6.41
N LEU A 246 -14.54 -33.82 7.57
CA LEU A 246 -15.26 -35.09 7.73
C LEU A 246 -16.64 -34.76 8.30
#